data_AF-A0A7Y9T4U3-F1
#
_entry.id   AF-A0A7Y9T4U3-F1
#
_cell.length_a   1.000
_cell.length_b   1.000
_cell.length_c   1.000
_cell.angle_alpha   90.00
_cell.angle_beta   90.00
_cell.angle_gamma   90.00
#
_symmetry.space_group_name_H-M   'P 1'
#
loop_
_entity.id
_entity.type
_entity.pdbx_description
1 polymer ?
#
loop_
_entity_poly.entity_id
_entity_poly.type
_entity_poly.pdbx_seq_one_letter_code
_entity_poly.pdbx_strand_id
1 'polypeptide(L)'
;MYLIRNGSESIEDQIANAPEGYPDGIGEAAFHMDVWDSAVAKLVSDGMVNPEKVGIIGFSRSGWYTEFILSHSKTRYRAATVADNVQYSLGEYWLLHSDSTIRGWETIYGGPPYGATLPNWLRYSISFNIDKIHTPLLMEEMGYGITDDNEQTPPLNLMQNYELFTGLNRLGRAVELYYYPYEQHQPDHPQARLESLQRNLDWYSFWLLGSEREMPADREQYDRWRLFRLRSDKSGTIPP
;
A
#
# COMPACT_ATOMS: atom_id res chain seq x y z
N MET A 1 23.80 -17.69 16.38
CA MET A 1 23.36 -18.37 15.14
C MET A 1 21.87 -18.57 15.28
N TYR A 2 21.05 -17.71 14.67
CA TYR A 2 19.60 -17.84 14.69
C TYR A 2 19.19 -18.65 13.46
N LEU A 3 18.62 -19.82 13.71
CA LEU A 3 18.04 -20.69 12.70
C LEU A 3 16.70 -20.06 12.27
N ILE A 4 16.65 -19.45 11.09
CA ILE A 4 15.39 -19.06 10.45
C ILE A 4 14.81 -20.32 9.80
N ARG A 5 13.65 -20.77 10.27
CA ARG A 5 12.90 -21.84 9.60
C ARG A 5 12.12 -21.22 8.44
N ASN A 6 12.38 -21.65 7.22
CA ASN A 6 11.44 -21.50 6.10
C ASN A 6 10.24 -22.41 6.39
N GLY A 7 9.24 -21.89 7.10
CA GLY A 7 7.89 -22.44 7.05
C GLY A 7 7.17 -21.74 5.91
N SER A 8 7.19 -22.32 4.72
CA SER A 8 6.16 -21.99 3.73
C SER A 8 4.91 -22.76 4.17
N GLU A 9 4.10 -22.15 5.04
CA GLU A 9 2.68 -22.52 5.06
C GLU A 9 2.17 -22.36 3.63
N SER A 10 1.51 -23.39 3.11
CA SER A 10 0.92 -23.28 1.78
C SER A 10 -0.17 -22.19 1.83
N ILE A 11 -0.51 -21.61 0.68
CA ILE A 11 -1.67 -20.71 0.57
C ILE A 11 -2.93 -21.40 1.14
N GLU A 12 -3.00 -22.74 1.06
CA GLU A 12 -4.10 -23.54 1.59
C GLU A 12 -4.13 -23.52 3.14
N ASP A 13 -2.98 -23.57 3.81
CA ASP A 13 -2.88 -23.45 5.28
C ASP A 13 -3.24 -22.03 5.76
N GLN A 14 -2.93 -21.00 4.97
CA GLN A 14 -3.30 -19.61 5.27
C GLN A 14 -4.80 -19.38 5.07
N ILE A 15 -5.41 -19.98 4.04
CA ILE A 15 -6.87 -19.98 3.82
C ILE A 15 -7.58 -20.73 4.95
N ALA A 16 -7.04 -21.85 5.44
CA ALA A 16 -7.62 -22.61 6.54
C ALA A 16 -7.68 -21.83 7.86
N ASN A 17 -6.83 -20.83 8.03
CA ASN A 17 -6.77 -19.96 9.22
C ASN A 17 -7.32 -18.55 8.95
N ALA A 18 -7.92 -18.29 7.78
CA ALA A 18 -8.53 -17.01 7.48
C ALA A 18 -9.71 -16.73 8.45
N PRO A 19 -9.89 -15.47 8.87
CA PRO A 19 -11.00 -15.11 9.75
C PRO A 19 -12.34 -15.45 9.10
N GLU A 20 -13.27 -16.01 9.88
CA GLU A 20 -14.63 -16.31 9.40
C GLU A 20 -15.38 -15.03 8.99
N GLY A 21 -16.23 -15.13 7.97
CA GLY A 21 -17.11 -14.03 7.55
C GLY A 21 -16.52 -13.09 6.49
N TYR A 22 -15.35 -13.42 5.93
CA TYR A 22 -14.80 -12.78 4.74
C TYR A 22 -15.03 -13.64 3.50
N PRO A 23 -15.26 -13.04 2.32
CA PRO A 23 -15.29 -13.78 1.07
C PRO A 23 -13.91 -14.35 0.75
N ASP A 24 -13.89 -15.55 0.17
CA ASP A 24 -12.75 -16.30 -0.39
C ASP A 24 -11.37 -15.65 -0.12
N GLY A 25 -10.83 -14.89 -1.08
CA GLY A 25 -9.48 -14.32 -0.97
C GLY A 25 -9.34 -13.11 -0.03
N ILE A 26 -10.40 -12.36 0.30
CA ILE A 26 -10.31 -11.27 1.29
C ILE A 26 -9.87 -11.79 2.67
N GLY A 27 -10.22 -13.04 3.00
CA GLY A 27 -9.80 -13.67 4.25
C GLY A 27 -8.28 -13.63 4.48
N GLU A 28 -7.49 -13.67 3.40
CA GLU A 28 -6.05 -13.54 3.45
C GLU A 28 -5.59 -12.14 3.91
N ALA A 29 -6.10 -11.06 3.29
CA ALA A 29 -5.76 -9.70 3.68
C ALA A 29 -6.26 -9.39 5.10
N ALA A 30 -7.43 -9.91 5.48
CA ALA A 30 -7.97 -9.78 6.83
C ALA A 30 -7.09 -10.50 7.87
N PHE A 31 -6.61 -11.71 7.56
CA PHE A 31 -5.66 -12.43 8.41
C PHE A 31 -4.38 -11.61 8.66
N HIS A 32 -3.77 -11.08 7.59
CA HIS A 32 -2.57 -10.25 7.71
C HIS A 32 -2.84 -8.96 8.50
N MET A 33 -4.00 -8.33 8.32
CA MET A 33 -4.41 -7.19 9.14
C MET A 33 -4.47 -7.55 10.63
N ASP A 34 -5.11 -8.65 11.00
CA ASP A 34 -5.23 -9.08 12.39
C ASP A 34 -3.86 -9.40 13.02
N VAL A 35 -2.97 -10.03 12.26
CA VAL A 35 -1.58 -10.30 12.69
C VAL A 35 -0.82 -9.00 12.96
N TRP A 36 -0.93 -8.01 12.08
CA TRP A 36 -0.22 -6.72 12.21
C TRP A 36 -0.81 -5.90 13.37
N ASP A 37 -2.13 -5.82 13.50
CA ASP A 37 -2.81 -5.15 14.60
C ASP A 37 -2.41 -5.75 15.95
N SER A 38 -2.39 -7.08 16.04
CA SER A 38 -2.00 -7.79 17.26
C SER A 38 -0.53 -7.58 17.61
N ALA A 39 0.36 -7.60 16.61
CA ALA A 39 1.79 -7.37 16.82
C ALA A 39 2.05 -5.95 17.33
N VAL A 40 1.44 -4.93 16.72
CA VAL A 40 1.56 -3.53 17.17
C VAL A 40 1.00 -3.38 18.58
N ALA A 41 -0.20 -3.89 18.85
CA ALA A 41 -0.82 -3.83 20.16
C ALA A 41 0.06 -4.48 21.24
N LYS A 42 0.68 -5.63 20.94
CA LYS A 42 1.58 -6.32 21.86
C LYS A 42 2.85 -5.51 22.15
N LEU A 43 3.51 -4.99 21.12
CA LEU A 43 4.73 -4.19 21.26
C LEU A 43 4.48 -2.88 22.02
N VAL A 44 3.31 -2.27 21.83
CA VAL A 44 2.87 -1.10 22.60
C VAL A 44 2.61 -1.49 24.06
N SER A 45 1.89 -2.58 24.31
CA SER A 45 1.63 -3.07 25.67
C SER A 45 2.91 -3.43 26.43
N ASP A 46 3.95 -3.88 25.73
CA ASP A 46 5.26 -4.19 26.31
C ASP A 46 6.12 -2.94 26.55
N GLY A 47 5.65 -1.76 26.13
CA GLY A 47 6.38 -0.49 26.25
C GLY A 47 7.57 -0.37 25.27
N MET A 48 7.61 -1.19 24.22
CA MET A 48 8.71 -1.21 23.24
C MET A 48 8.51 -0.21 22.10
N VAL A 49 7.27 0.14 21.79
CA VAL A 49 6.91 0.99 20.64
C VAL A 49 5.96 2.09 21.09
N ASN A 50 6.15 3.30 20.55
CA ASN A 50 5.18 4.39 20.68
C ASN A 50 4.06 4.18 19.64
N PRO A 51 2.79 4.06 20.05
CA PRO A 51 1.67 3.82 19.13
C PRO A 51 1.50 4.93 18.07
N GLU A 52 1.90 6.17 18.36
CA GLU A 52 1.79 7.31 17.42
C GLU A 52 2.93 7.34 16.39
N LYS A 53 3.88 6.40 16.47
CA LYS A 53 5.09 6.35 15.62
C LYS A 53 5.29 5.00 14.95
N VAL A 54 4.20 4.42 14.45
CA VAL A 54 4.20 3.13 13.74
C VAL A 54 4.07 3.36 12.24
N GLY A 55 4.93 2.73 11.46
CA GLY A 55 4.86 2.72 9.99
C GLY A 55 4.62 1.31 9.45
N ILE A 56 4.22 1.21 8.18
CA ILE A 56 4.00 -0.09 7.50
C ILE A 56 4.50 -0.03 6.05
N ILE A 57 5.24 -1.06 5.63
CA ILE A 57 5.76 -1.19 4.27
C ILE A 57 5.26 -2.51 3.68
N GLY A 58 4.75 -2.47 2.46
CA GLY A 58 4.38 -3.64 1.66
C GLY A 58 5.03 -3.62 0.28
N PHE A 59 5.37 -4.79 -0.22
CA PHE A 59 5.89 -5.01 -1.57
C PHE A 59 5.15 -6.18 -2.22
N SER A 60 4.86 -6.09 -3.52
CA SER A 60 4.16 -7.14 -4.25
C SER A 60 2.81 -7.46 -3.57
N ARG A 61 2.48 -8.73 -3.37
CA ARG A 61 1.25 -9.15 -2.67
C ARG A 61 1.07 -8.52 -1.27
N SER A 62 2.15 -8.19 -0.57
CA SER A 62 2.05 -7.54 0.75
C SER A 62 1.73 -6.03 0.68
N GLY A 63 1.92 -5.40 -0.47
CA GLY A 63 1.42 -4.05 -0.73
C GLY A 63 -0.11 -4.02 -0.74
N TRP A 64 -0.78 -5.02 -1.34
CA TRP A 64 -2.22 -5.18 -1.23
C TRP A 64 -2.69 -5.29 0.23
N TYR A 65 -2.04 -6.13 1.04
CA TYR A 65 -2.38 -6.23 2.45
C TYR A 65 -2.20 -4.88 3.15
N THR A 66 -1.16 -4.13 2.81
CA THR A 66 -0.90 -2.80 3.38
C THR A 66 -2.03 -1.84 3.02
N GLU A 67 -2.44 -1.74 1.75
CA GLU A 67 -3.58 -0.92 1.33
C GLU A 67 -4.89 -1.32 2.04
N PHE A 68 -5.14 -2.63 2.16
CA PHE A 68 -6.28 -3.16 2.89
C PHE A 68 -6.25 -2.76 4.37
N ILE A 69 -5.10 -2.92 5.02
CA ILE A 69 -4.85 -2.51 6.41
C ILE A 69 -5.12 -1.01 6.56
N LEU A 70 -4.59 -0.16 5.68
CA LEU A 70 -4.76 1.30 5.78
C LEU A 70 -6.23 1.75 5.71
N SER A 71 -7.11 0.95 5.09
CA SER A 71 -8.53 1.26 4.92
C SER A 71 -9.45 0.55 5.93
N HIS A 72 -9.00 -0.53 6.57
CA HIS A 72 -9.86 -1.39 7.41
C HIS A 72 -9.36 -1.58 8.86
N SER A 73 -8.07 -1.37 9.11
CA SER A 73 -7.45 -1.64 10.41
C SER A 73 -7.92 -0.66 11.51
N LYS A 74 -7.83 -1.13 12.75
CA LYS A 74 -7.96 -0.29 13.95
C LYS A 74 -6.66 0.43 14.28
N THR A 75 -5.53 -0.17 13.96
CA THR A 75 -4.21 0.45 14.08
C THR A 75 -4.12 1.67 13.17
N ARG A 76 -3.57 2.75 13.71
CA ARG A 76 -3.35 3.98 12.96
C ARG A 76 -1.88 4.10 12.63
N TYR A 77 -1.55 3.84 11.37
CA TYR A 77 -0.18 3.98 10.87
C TYR A 77 0.09 5.46 10.54
N ARG A 78 1.26 5.95 10.95
CA ARG A 78 1.68 7.34 10.80
C ARG A 78 2.30 7.64 9.44
N ALA A 79 2.78 6.59 8.75
CA ALA A 79 3.21 6.60 7.36
C ALA A 79 3.17 5.17 6.79
N ALA A 80 3.01 5.06 5.48
CA ALA A 80 3.07 3.80 4.78
C ALA A 80 3.83 3.89 3.46
N THR A 81 4.34 2.76 3.00
CA THR A 81 4.90 2.57 1.66
C THR A 81 4.29 1.32 1.03
N VAL A 82 3.90 1.40 -0.23
CA VAL A 82 3.58 0.25 -1.07
C VAL A 82 4.45 0.28 -2.32
N ALA A 83 4.97 -0.88 -2.72
CA ALA A 83 5.89 -0.98 -3.84
C ALA A 83 5.49 -2.12 -4.79
N ASP A 84 5.26 -1.77 -6.06
CA ASP A 84 4.97 -2.65 -7.19
C ASP A 84 4.03 -3.81 -6.84
N ASN A 85 2.89 -3.44 -6.25
CA ASN A 85 1.91 -4.37 -5.72
C ASN A 85 0.72 -4.55 -6.65
N VAL A 86 0.10 -5.72 -6.53
CA VAL A 86 -1.29 -5.90 -6.93
C VAL A 86 -2.19 -5.13 -5.95
N GLN A 87 -3.34 -4.67 -6.41
CA GLN A 87 -4.32 -3.93 -5.60
C GLN A 87 -5.67 -4.66 -5.50
N TYR A 88 -5.95 -5.56 -6.46
CA TYR A 88 -7.28 -6.15 -6.68
C TYR A 88 -8.38 -5.08 -6.74
N SER A 89 -8.04 -3.94 -7.32
CA SER A 89 -8.91 -2.76 -7.43
C SER A 89 -9.81 -2.85 -8.67
N LEU A 90 -10.80 -1.96 -8.76
CA LEU A 90 -11.62 -1.82 -9.98
C LEU A 90 -10.80 -1.31 -11.16
N GLY A 91 -9.82 -0.45 -10.92
CA GLY A 91 -8.89 0.06 -11.92
C GLY A 91 -8.11 -1.08 -12.56
N GLU A 92 -7.52 -1.96 -11.76
CA GLU A 92 -6.92 -3.20 -12.27
C GLU A 92 -7.93 -4.07 -13.00
N TYR A 93 -9.08 -4.34 -12.37
CA TYR A 93 -10.09 -5.24 -12.91
C TYR A 93 -10.56 -4.83 -14.31
N TRP A 94 -10.76 -3.53 -14.56
CA TRP A 94 -11.22 -3.03 -15.87
C TRP A 94 -10.12 -2.89 -16.92
N LEU A 95 -8.86 -2.78 -16.51
CA LEU A 95 -7.72 -2.74 -17.43
C LEU A 95 -7.30 -4.14 -17.89
N LEU A 96 -7.66 -5.18 -17.13
CA LEU A 96 -7.42 -6.57 -17.47
C LEU A 96 -8.52 -7.11 -18.40
N HIS A 97 -8.13 -7.84 -19.43
CA HIS A 97 -9.05 -8.44 -20.41
C HIS A 97 -8.90 -9.96 -20.54
N SER A 98 -7.92 -10.54 -19.84
CA SER A 98 -7.70 -11.99 -19.82
C SER A 98 -8.70 -12.65 -18.88
N ASP A 99 -9.49 -13.57 -19.43
CA ASP A 99 -10.52 -14.34 -18.72
C ASP A 99 -9.94 -15.15 -17.53
N SER A 100 -8.72 -15.69 -17.66
CA SER A 100 -8.05 -16.37 -16.55
C SER A 100 -7.63 -15.40 -15.44
N THR A 101 -7.18 -14.20 -15.80
CA THR A 101 -6.75 -13.19 -14.84
C THR A 101 -7.94 -12.60 -14.11
N ILE A 102 -9.02 -12.28 -14.83
CA ILE A 102 -10.28 -11.78 -14.28
C ILE A 102 -10.84 -12.78 -13.28
N ARG A 103 -10.91 -14.07 -13.63
CA ARG A 103 -11.35 -15.10 -12.68
C ARG A 103 -10.49 -15.14 -11.41
N GLY A 104 -9.17 -14.99 -11.54
CA GLY A 104 -8.30 -14.87 -10.37
C GLY A 104 -8.71 -13.69 -9.47
N TRP A 105 -9.00 -12.53 -10.05
CA TRP A 105 -9.38 -11.33 -9.29
C TRP A 105 -10.77 -11.48 -8.67
N GLU A 106 -11.69 -12.13 -9.37
CA GLU A 106 -13.00 -12.48 -8.85
C GLU A 106 -12.92 -13.42 -7.64
N THR A 107 -11.95 -14.35 -7.58
CA THR A 107 -11.77 -15.21 -6.39
C THR A 107 -11.41 -14.42 -5.13
N ILE A 108 -10.93 -13.18 -5.24
CA ILE A 108 -10.72 -12.35 -4.05
C ILE A 108 -12.06 -11.98 -3.43
N TYR A 109 -13.04 -11.59 -4.25
CA TYR A 109 -14.33 -11.08 -3.79
C TYR A 109 -15.49 -12.09 -3.91
N GLY A 110 -15.21 -13.31 -4.35
CA GLY A 110 -16.21 -14.35 -4.63
C GLY A 110 -17.00 -14.17 -5.93
N GLY A 111 -16.58 -13.26 -6.81
CA GLY A 111 -17.21 -12.99 -8.11
C GLY A 111 -17.01 -11.55 -8.62
N PRO A 112 -17.66 -11.19 -9.74
CA PRO A 112 -17.49 -9.88 -10.40
C PRO A 112 -17.95 -8.70 -9.53
N PRO A 113 -17.56 -7.45 -9.85
CA PRO A 113 -18.01 -6.24 -9.16
C PRO A 113 -19.46 -5.84 -9.49
N TYR A 114 -20.32 -6.83 -9.75
CA TYR A 114 -21.70 -6.63 -10.20
C TYR A 114 -22.62 -7.67 -9.53
N GLY A 115 -23.93 -7.41 -9.56
CA GLY A 115 -24.94 -8.38 -9.11
C GLY A 115 -24.75 -8.80 -7.65
N ALA A 116 -24.79 -10.11 -7.40
CA ALA A 116 -24.80 -10.67 -6.05
C ALA A 116 -23.51 -10.41 -5.24
N THR A 117 -22.38 -10.20 -5.91
CA THR A 117 -21.06 -10.06 -5.28
C THR A 117 -20.62 -8.60 -5.13
N LEU A 118 -21.35 -7.64 -5.72
CA LEU A 118 -21.11 -6.20 -5.54
C LEU A 118 -20.96 -5.77 -4.06
N PRO A 119 -21.76 -6.28 -3.09
CA PRO A 119 -21.57 -5.94 -1.68
C PRO A 119 -20.16 -6.24 -1.14
N ASN A 120 -19.50 -7.29 -1.62
CA ASN A 120 -18.12 -7.61 -1.21
C ASN A 120 -17.13 -6.56 -1.71
N TRP A 121 -17.25 -6.16 -2.97
CA TRP A 121 -16.42 -5.09 -3.54
C TRP A 121 -16.63 -3.78 -2.81
N LEU A 122 -17.87 -3.35 -2.58
CA LEU A 122 -18.16 -2.13 -1.83
C LEU A 122 -17.56 -2.15 -0.43
N ARG A 123 -17.60 -3.32 0.23
CA ARG A 123 -17.16 -3.46 1.62
C ARG A 123 -15.64 -3.53 1.77
N TYR A 124 -14.94 -4.14 0.82
CA TYR A 124 -13.56 -4.58 1.01
C TYR A 124 -12.56 -4.04 -0.02
N SER A 125 -13.00 -3.65 -1.22
CA SER A 125 -12.05 -3.23 -2.24
C SER A 125 -11.47 -1.87 -1.90
N ILE A 126 -10.19 -1.66 -2.26
CA ILE A 126 -9.55 -0.37 -2.03
C ILE A 126 -10.29 0.75 -2.78
N SER A 127 -10.82 0.47 -3.97
CA SER A 127 -11.59 1.39 -4.82
C SER A 127 -12.74 2.09 -4.12
N PHE A 128 -13.50 1.37 -3.29
CA PHE A 128 -14.65 1.92 -2.56
C PHE A 128 -14.31 2.40 -1.15
N ASN A 129 -13.04 2.27 -0.74
CA ASN A 129 -12.58 2.56 0.61
C ASN A 129 -11.36 3.51 0.63
N ILE A 130 -11.02 4.15 -0.50
CA ILE A 130 -9.94 5.14 -0.60
C ILE A 130 -10.13 6.29 0.41
N ASP A 131 -11.38 6.69 0.65
CA ASP A 131 -11.72 7.76 1.58
C ASP A 131 -11.33 7.45 3.04
N LYS A 132 -11.26 6.17 3.39
CA LYS A 132 -10.84 5.70 4.72
C LYS A 132 -9.33 5.72 4.91
N ILE A 133 -8.54 5.91 3.85
CA ILE A 133 -7.09 6.00 3.93
C ILE A 133 -6.72 7.42 4.32
N HIS A 134 -6.13 7.53 5.52
CA HIS A 134 -5.72 8.77 6.16
C HIS A 134 -4.20 8.87 6.33
N THR A 135 -3.54 7.72 6.32
CA THR A 135 -2.10 7.59 6.46
C THR A 135 -1.38 8.16 5.22
N PRO A 136 -0.32 8.97 5.41
CA PRO A 136 0.55 9.34 4.31
C PRO A 136 1.09 8.11 3.57
N LEU A 137 0.86 8.04 2.26
CA LEU A 137 1.23 6.88 1.44
C LEU A 137 2.32 7.24 0.42
N LEU A 138 3.43 6.52 0.47
CA LEU A 138 4.44 6.51 -0.58
C LEU A 138 4.20 5.30 -1.50
N MET A 139 4.09 5.54 -2.81
CA MET A 139 3.94 4.50 -3.82
C MET A 139 5.22 4.42 -4.66
N GLU A 140 5.73 3.22 -4.88
CA GLU A 140 6.92 2.97 -5.69
C GLU A 140 6.61 1.92 -6.77
N GLU A 141 6.56 2.34 -8.04
CA GLU A 141 6.14 1.49 -9.15
C GLU A 141 7.31 1.15 -10.08
N MET A 142 7.39 -0.09 -10.54
CA MET A 142 8.46 -0.56 -11.42
C MET A 142 7.97 -0.62 -12.86
N GLY A 143 8.82 -0.21 -13.80
CA GLY A 143 8.43 0.01 -15.19
C GLY A 143 8.74 -1.12 -16.16
N TYR A 144 9.48 -2.15 -15.74
CA TYR A 144 9.79 -3.32 -16.56
C TYR A 144 10.45 -2.98 -17.91
N GLY A 145 11.22 -1.89 -17.96
CA GLY A 145 11.87 -1.37 -19.16
C GLY A 145 11.05 -0.34 -19.94
N ILE A 146 9.85 0.02 -19.48
CA ILE A 146 8.96 0.97 -20.13
C ILE A 146 9.07 2.33 -19.44
N THR A 147 9.40 3.36 -20.22
CA THR A 147 9.44 4.76 -19.75
C THR A 147 8.05 5.39 -19.78
N ASP A 148 7.80 6.34 -18.86
CA ASP A 148 6.62 7.21 -18.87
C ASP A 148 6.99 8.53 -19.56
N ASP A 149 7.17 8.48 -20.88
CA ASP A 149 7.61 9.61 -21.72
C ASP A 149 6.44 10.35 -22.39
N ASN A 150 5.22 9.83 -22.25
CA ASN A 150 4.01 10.35 -22.86
C ASN A 150 2.88 10.36 -21.83
N GLU A 151 2.60 11.54 -21.26
CA GLU A 151 1.52 11.74 -20.28
C GLU A 151 0.13 11.33 -20.78
N GLN A 152 -0.10 11.25 -22.10
CA GLN A 152 -1.37 10.81 -22.66
C GLN A 152 -1.44 9.28 -22.83
N THR A 153 -0.31 8.56 -22.74
CA THR A 153 -0.23 7.11 -22.90
C THR A 153 0.66 6.47 -21.82
N PRO A 154 0.32 6.62 -20.53
CA PRO A 154 1.09 6.07 -19.43
C PRO A 154 1.23 4.52 -19.51
N PRO A 155 2.33 3.94 -19.03
CA PRO A 155 2.54 2.49 -18.98
C PRO A 155 1.43 1.76 -18.21
N LEU A 156 1.01 0.58 -18.68
CA LEU A 156 -0.15 -0.13 -18.11
C LEU A 156 -0.02 -0.43 -16.62
N ASN A 157 1.15 -0.88 -16.18
CA ASN A 157 1.50 -1.13 -14.77
C ASN A 157 1.40 0.15 -13.92
N LEU A 158 1.74 1.31 -14.50
CA LEU A 158 1.60 2.59 -13.82
C LEU A 158 0.13 3.06 -13.79
N MET A 159 -0.62 2.86 -14.89
CA MET A 159 -2.04 3.23 -14.98
C MET A 159 -2.91 2.54 -13.93
N GLN A 160 -2.63 1.28 -13.62
CA GLN A 160 -3.39 0.52 -12.63
C GLN A 160 -3.36 1.20 -11.25
N ASN A 161 -2.21 1.74 -10.88
CA ASN A 161 -1.97 2.40 -9.60
C ASN A 161 -2.51 3.85 -9.55
N TYR A 162 -2.88 4.44 -10.69
CA TYR A 162 -3.46 5.78 -10.73
C TYR A 162 -4.82 5.88 -10.07
N GLU A 163 -5.58 4.79 -9.95
CA GLU A 163 -6.85 4.82 -9.22
C GLU A 163 -6.62 5.28 -7.77
N LEU A 164 -5.70 4.62 -7.07
CA LEU A 164 -5.37 4.94 -5.68
C LEU A 164 -4.68 6.30 -5.57
N PHE A 165 -3.63 6.53 -6.37
CA PHE A 165 -2.88 7.79 -6.34
C PHE A 165 -3.76 9.00 -6.63
N THR A 166 -4.57 8.95 -7.68
CA THR A 166 -5.48 10.05 -8.05
C THR A 166 -6.59 10.19 -7.02
N GLY A 167 -7.18 9.09 -6.55
CA GLY A 167 -8.23 9.11 -5.52
C GLY A 167 -7.77 9.82 -4.25
N LEU A 168 -6.60 9.44 -3.72
CA LEU A 168 -5.98 10.06 -2.56
C LEU A 168 -5.68 11.55 -2.78
N ASN A 169 -5.07 11.90 -3.93
CA ASN A 169 -4.81 13.29 -4.28
C ASN A 169 -6.09 14.14 -4.32
N ARG A 170 -7.16 13.62 -4.93
CA ARG A 170 -8.46 14.32 -5.04
C ARG A 170 -9.14 14.51 -3.69
N LEU A 171 -8.89 13.61 -2.75
CA LEU A 171 -9.32 13.72 -1.35
C LEU A 171 -8.38 14.58 -0.49
N GLY A 172 -7.33 15.15 -1.07
CA GLY A 172 -6.34 15.97 -0.38
C GLY A 172 -5.48 15.18 0.62
N ARG A 173 -5.35 13.86 0.43
CA ARG A 173 -4.50 13.00 1.25
C ARG A 173 -3.02 13.19 0.87
N ALA A 174 -2.14 12.92 1.83
CA ALA A 174 -0.70 12.95 1.61
C ALA A 174 -0.30 11.69 0.82
N VAL A 175 0.01 11.84 -0.47
CA VAL A 175 0.44 10.73 -1.32
C VAL A 175 1.53 11.19 -2.28
N GLU A 176 2.55 10.35 -2.47
CA GLU A 176 3.53 10.50 -3.55
C GLU A 176 3.68 9.19 -4.31
N LEU A 177 3.98 9.28 -5.60
CA LEU A 177 4.25 8.15 -6.47
C LEU A 177 5.59 8.36 -7.16
N TYR A 178 6.45 7.36 -7.09
CA TYR A 178 7.73 7.32 -7.78
C TYR A 178 7.76 6.15 -8.75
N TYR A 179 8.27 6.39 -9.95
CA TYR A 179 8.30 5.41 -11.04
C TYR A 179 9.74 5.07 -11.42
N TYR A 180 10.04 3.77 -11.49
CA TYR A 180 11.36 3.23 -11.81
C TYR A 180 11.33 2.51 -13.16
N PRO A 181 11.53 3.22 -14.29
CA PRO A 181 11.22 2.70 -15.61
C PRO A 181 11.99 1.44 -15.99
N TYR A 182 13.24 1.31 -15.51
CA TYR A 182 14.13 0.22 -15.90
C TYR A 182 14.22 -0.92 -14.88
N GLU A 183 13.51 -0.82 -13.75
CA GLU A 183 13.49 -1.89 -12.76
C GLU A 183 12.50 -2.99 -13.12
N GLN A 184 12.82 -4.20 -12.67
CA GLN A 184 11.90 -5.34 -12.67
C GLN A 184 11.18 -5.42 -11.32
N HIS A 185 10.30 -6.41 -11.15
CA HIS A 185 9.56 -6.63 -9.91
C HIS A 185 10.47 -6.55 -8.68
N GLN A 186 11.60 -7.25 -8.70
CA GLN A 186 12.70 -6.97 -7.78
C GLN A 186 13.61 -5.90 -8.39
N PRO A 187 13.75 -4.72 -7.75
CA PRO A 187 14.72 -3.73 -8.20
C PRO A 187 16.12 -4.29 -8.04
N ASP A 188 16.94 -4.21 -9.07
CA ASP A 188 18.30 -4.76 -9.10
C ASP A 188 19.36 -3.72 -9.47
N HIS A 189 18.99 -2.59 -10.11
CA HIS A 189 20.01 -1.56 -10.35
C HIS A 189 20.39 -0.85 -9.03
N PRO A 190 21.69 -0.68 -8.74
CA PRO A 190 22.15 -0.10 -7.48
C PRO A 190 21.60 1.31 -7.20
N GLN A 191 21.43 2.12 -8.25
CA GLN A 191 20.92 3.49 -8.10
C GLN A 191 19.45 3.48 -7.66
N ALA A 192 18.58 2.71 -8.32
CA ALA A 192 17.17 2.63 -7.94
C ALA A 192 17.00 2.09 -6.51
N ARG A 193 17.79 1.07 -6.12
CA ARG A 193 17.81 0.57 -4.74
C ARG A 193 18.21 1.64 -3.74
N LEU A 194 19.28 2.39 -4.02
CA LEU A 194 19.74 3.46 -3.14
C LEU A 194 18.67 4.55 -3.01
N GLU A 195 18.03 4.93 -4.11
CA GLU A 195 16.97 5.93 -4.14
C GLU A 195 15.73 5.47 -3.35
N SER A 196 15.24 4.25 -3.56
CA SER A 196 14.11 3.68 -2.79
C SER A 196 14.41 3.62 -1.30
N LEU A 197 15.59 3.10 -0.91
CA LEU A 197 15.99 3.02 0.48
C LEU A 197 16.11 4.41 1.13
N GLN A 198 16.75 5.36 0.45
CA GLN A 198 16.91 6.71 0.96
C GLN A 198 15.56 7.43 1.07
N ARG A 199 14.67 7.24 0.10
CA ARG A 199 13.35 7.86 0.09
C ARG A 199 12.46 7.31 1.19
N ASN A 200 12.46 6.00 1.40
CA ASN A 200 11.77 5.39 2.54
C ASN A 200 12.33 5.94 3.86
N LEU A 201 13.66 5.99 4.02
CA LEU A 201 14.27 6.58 5.21
C LEU A 201 13.82 8.03 5.43
N ASP A 202 13.84 8.87 4.39
CA ASP A 202 13.42 10.26 4.45
C ASP A 202 11.91 10.36 4.79
N TRP A 203 11.06 9.52 4.17
CA TRP A 203 9.61 9.48 4.37
C TRP A 203 9.25 9.14 5.83
N TYR A 204 9.81 8.06 6.37
CA TYR A 204 9.56 7.67 7.76
C TYR A 204 10.19 8.65 8.76
N SER A 205 11.39 9.17 8.48
CA SER A 205 12.02 10.21 9.30
C SER A 205 11.14 11.45 9.38
N PHE A 206 10.57 11.89 8.26
CA PHE A 206 9.68 13.03 8.23
C PHE A 206 8.41 12.76 9.03
N TRP A 207 7.67 11.70 8.70
CA TRP A 207 6.32 11.49 9.25
C TRP A 207 6.29 10.94 10.68
N LEU A 208 7.25 10.10 11.08
CA LEU A 208 7.27 9.49 12.43
C LEU A 208 8.13 10.30 13.40
N LEU A 209 9.24 10.89 12.90
CA LEU A 209 10.21 11.57 13.76
C LEU A 209 10.17 13.09 13.65
N GLY A 210 9.54 13.63 12.60
CA GLY A 210 9.52 15.07 12.35
C GLY A 210 10.86 15.63 11.88
N SER A 211 11.76 14.78 11.39
CA SER A 211 13.11 15.17 10.96
C SER A 211 13.24 15.17 9.43
N GLU A 212 13.97 16.16 8.93
CA GLU A 212 14.33 16.29 7.52
C GLU A 212 15.84 16.06 7.36
N ARG A 213 16.26 15.41 6.27
CA ARG A 213 17.67 15.24 5.91
C ARG A 213 18.27 16.60 5.54
N GLU A 214 19.46 16.91 6.06
CA GLU A 214 20.09 18.24 5.88
C GLU A 214 20.41 18.59 4.42
N MET A 215 20.84 17.60 3.62
CA MET A 215 21.17 17.77 2.21
C MET A 215 20.43 16.73 1.35
N PRO A 216 19.13 16.96 1.06
CA PRO A 216 18.39 16.08 0.17
C PRO A 216 18.80 16.30 -1.28
N ALA A 217 18.66 15.24 -2.09
CA ALA A 217 18.88 15.32 -3.53
C ALA A 217 17.80 16.17 -4.21
N ASP A 218 16.54 16.01 -3.79
CA ASP A 218 15.41 16.86 -4.14
C ASP A 218 15.04 17.75 -2.94
N ARG A 219 15.30 19.06 -3.03
CA ARG A 219 14.93 20.00 -1.96
C ARG A 219 13.43 20.26 -1.90
N GLU A 220 12.73 20.13 -3.02
CA GLU A 220 11.30 20.39 -3.10
C GLU A 220 10.48 19.28 -2.42
N GLN A 221 11.06 18.09 -2.21
CA GLN A 221 10.38 16.98 -1.52
C GLN A 221 9.82 17.41 -0.15
N TYR A 222 10.63 18.10 0.66
CA TYR A 222 10.19 18.53 1.99
C TYR A 222 9.20 19.69 1.93
N ASP A 223 9.24 20.53 0.90
CA ASP A 223 8.22 21.56 0.69
C ASP A 223 6.85 20.92 0.41
N ARG A 224 6.80 19.90 -0.46
CA ARG A 224 5.58 19.11 -0.72
C ARG A 224 5.08 18.43 0.55
N TRP A 225 5.97 17.78 1.31
CA TRP A 225 5.58 17.05 2.51
C TRP A 225 5.12 17.97 3.65
N ARG A 226 5.75 19.15 3.81
CA ARG A 226 5.27 20.19 4.73
C ARG A 226 3.89 20.68 4.34
N LEU A 227 3.62 20.89 3.05
CA LEU A 227 2.28 21.26 2.58
C LEU A 227 1.24 20.16 2.86
N PHE A 228 1.59 18.88 2.68
CA PHE A 228 0.73 17.76 3.04
C PHE A 228 0.41 17.73 4.54
N ARG A 229 1.41 17.92 5.39
CA ARG A 229 1.23 17.99 6.85
C ARG A 229 0.31 19.15 7.24
N LEU A 230 0.59 20.35 6.73
CA LEU A 230 -0.21 21.55 7.00
C LEU A 230 -1.68 21.39 6.58
N ARG A 231 -1.94 20.75 5.43
CA ARG A 231 -3.32 20.45 4.99
C ARG A 231 -3.98 19.46 5.92
N SER A 232 -3.26 18.41 6.29
CA SER A 232 -3.78 17.33 7.13
C SER A 232 -4.08 17.79 8.56
N ASP A 233 -3.25 18.66 9.13
CA ASP A 233 -3.47 19.25 10.45
C ASP A 233 -4.72 20.13 10.46
N LYS A 234 -4.99 20.86 9.36
CA LYS A 234 -6.20 21.68 9.21
C LYS A 234 -7.47 20.85 9.07
N SER A 235 -7.40 19.72 8.37
CA SER A 235 -8.54 18.84 8.15
C SER A 235 -8.71 17.77 9.22
N GLY A 236 -7.74 17.60 10.13
CA GLY A 236 -7.71 16.53 11.14
C GLY A 236 -7.61 15.14 10.50
N THR A 237 -6.97 15.03 9.33
CA THR A 237 -7.03 13.82 8.51
C THR A 237 -5.85 12.88 8.68
N ILE A 238 -4.80 13.31 9.35
CA ILE A 238 -3.71 12.41 9.75
C ILE A 238 -3.97 12.02 11.21
N PRO A 239 -3.87 10.74 11.58
CA PRO A 239 -3.98 10.33 12.98
C PRO A 239 -2.93 11.05 13.85
N PRO A 240 -3.27 11.41 15.10
CA PRO A 240 -2.32 12.03 16.03
C PRO A 240 -0.99 11.25 16.17
#